data_AF-A0A1B6ENH4-F1
#
_entry.id   AF-A0A1B6ENH4-F1
#
_cell.length_a   1.000
_cell.length_b   1.000
_cell.length_c   1.000
_cell.angle_alpha   90.00
_cell.angle_beta   90.00
_cell.angle_gamma   90.00
#
_symmetry.space_group_name_H-M   'P 1'
#
loop_
_entity.id
_entity.type
_entity.pdbx_description
1 polymer ?
#
loop_
_entity_poly.entity_id
_entity_poly.type
_entity_poly.pdbx_seq_one_letter_code
_entity_poly.pdbx_strand_id
1 'polypeptide(L)'
;NGIILSTWNYLGRGDTEHKIAHLTSSMEWQVSWQEIIDLGKEIVSEKIPLNNCVWYPGGSMKRSKLLHQICVIFFHMIPAYFLDTIIFLSGNKPVLCRVQERINKGFEVFEYYANNQWEFKNEHVHLLRKVMNKRERFEYKVDGEDMDLRKYFEDCILSTRLYILKEMPDTLPAARRHMRMMYWVDVIAKLLFFALMFWCFTSWTGPLIAIVSQFFNLLTSLFSSEYSTNSDNVSIKDL
;
A
#
# COMPACT_ATOMS: atom_id res chain seq x y z
N ASN A 1 -5.09 27.17 -16.21
CA ASN A 1 -4.03 28.11 -15.73
C ASN A 1 -2.83 28.14 -16.65
N GLY A 2 -2.15 27.03 -16.94
CA GLY A 2 -0.93 27.02 -17.77
C GLY A 2 -1.13 27.59 -19.18
N ILE A 3 -2.22 27.19 -19.86
CA ILE A 3 -2.57 27.74 -21.19
C ILE A 3 -2.76 29.26 -21.14
N ILE A 4 -3.52 29.75 -20.16
CA ILE A 4 -3.78 31.19 -19.97
C ILE A 4 -2.47 31.94 -19.74
N LEU A 5 -1.59 31.39 -18.89
CA LEU A 5 -0.30 31.99 -18.59
C LEU A 5 0.60 32.09 -19.83
N SER A 6 0.69 31.01 -20.61
CA SER A 6 1.46 31.00 -21.86
C SER A 6 0.91 32.01 -22.88
N THR A 7 -0.42 32.10 -23.03
CA THR A 7 -1.06 33.08 -23.92
C THR A 7 -0.84 34.51 -23.45
N TRP A 8 -0.97 34.78 -22.16
CA TRP A 8 -0.70 36.10 -21.57
C TRP A 8 0.75 36.52 -21.79
N ASN A 9 1.71 35.62 -21.58
CA ASN A 9 3.14 35.91 -21.80
C ASN A 9 3.43 36.20 -23.28
N TYR A 10 2.86 35.39 -24.18
CA TYR A 10 3.02 35.56 -25.63
C TYR A 10 2.46 36.91 -26.12
N LEU A 11 1.21 37.23 -25.78
CA LEU A 11 0.54 38.45 -26.26
C LEU A 11 1.02 39.70 -25.52
N GLY A 12 1.16 39.62 -24.20
CA GLY A 12 1.45 40.77 -23.35
C GLY A 12 2.92 41.15 -23.29
N ARG A 13 3.83 40.17 -23.42
CA ARG A 13 5.28 40.40 -23.33
C ARG A 13 6.04 40.10 -24.63
N GLY A 14 5.36 39.53 -25.63
CA GLY A 14 5.98 39.20 -26.92
C GLY A 14 6.94 38.01 -26.85
N ASP A 15 6.87 37.18 -25.80
CA ASP A 15 7.75 36.02 -25.67
C ASP A 15 7.29 34.88 -26.58
N THR A 16 8.02 34.70 -27.68
CA THR A 16 7.75 33.66 -28.68
C THR A 16 8.60 32.41 -28.50
N GLU A 17 9.60 32.45 -27.62
CA GLU A 17 10.57 31.37 -27.41
C GLU A 17 10.02 30.34 -26.43
N HIS A 18 9.45 30.80 -25.31
CA HIS A 18 8.97 29.94 -24.22
C HIS A 18 7.47 29.63 -24.34
N LYS A 19 7.11 28.79 -25.31
CA LYS A 19 5.71 28.44 -25.62
C LYS A 19 5.08 27.44 -24.65
N ILE A 20 5.90 26.67 -23.92
CA ILE A 20 5.47 25.57 -23.05
C ILE A 20 5.76 25.93 -21.60
N ALA A 21 4.75 25.81 -20.74
CA ALA A 21 4.82 26.03 -19.31
C ALA A 21 4.39 24.75 -18.56
N HIS A 22 5.35 24.06 -17.96
CA HIS A 22 5.09 22.86 -17.15
C HIS A 22 4.62 23.24 -15.75
N LEU A 23 3.34 22.98 -15.45
CA LEU A 23 2.77 23.15 -14.10
C LEU A 23 2.91 21.85 -13.30
N THR A 24 4.13 21.55 -12.92
CA THR A 24 4.46 20.33 -12.16
C THR A 24 4.96 20.69 -10.78
N SER A 25 4.45 19.98 -9.78
CA SER A 25 4.80 20.18 -8.38
C SER A 25 6.03 19.39 -7.91
N SER A 26 6.53 18.43 -8.69
CA SER A 26 7.52 17.46 -8.21
C SER A 26 8.84 18.09 -7.76
N MET A 27 9.23 19.25 -8.31
CA MET A 27 10.40 20.00 -7.87
C MET A 27 10.10 21.02 -6.76
N GLU A 28 8.83 21.35 -6.53
CA GLU A 28 8.40 22.35 -5.55
C GLU A 28 8.01 21.70 -4.21
N TRP A 29 7.33 20.56 -4.27
CA TRP A 29 6.88 19.78 -3.11
C TRP A 29 7.34 18.34 -3.25
N GLN A 30 8.44 18.03 -2.56
CA GLN A 30 8.96 16.68 -2.48
C GLN A 30 8.28 15.96 -1.32
N VAL A 31 7.24 15.19 -1.63
CA VAL A 31 6.51 14.37 -0.65
C VAL A 31 6.65 12.91 -1.07
N SER A 32 7.01 12.04 -0.13
CA SER A 32 7.13 10.62 -0.42
C SER A 32 5.75 9.95 -0.52
N TRP A 33 5.65 8.87 -1.30
CA TRP A 33 4.43 8.05 -1.35
C TRP A 33 3.99 7.55 0.03
N GLN A 34 4.95 7.26 0.91
CA GLN A 34 4.67 6.79 2.26
C GLN A 34 3.99 7.89 3.10
N GLU A 35 4.50 9.12 3.04
CA GLU A 35 3.90 10.29 3.71
C GLU A 35 2.47 10.55 3.20
N ILE A 36 2.25 10.49 1.88
CA ILE A 36 0.91 10.66 1.28
C ILE A 36 -0.06 9.59 1.80
N ILE A 37 0.38 8.34 1.84
CA ILE A 37 -0.45 7.22 2.29
C ILE A 37 -0.78 7.33 3.78
N ASP A 38 0.21 7.70 4.60
CA ASP A 38 0.02 7.81 6.05
C ASP A 38 -0.88 9.01 6.40
N LEU A 39 -0.70 10.15 5.72
CA LEU A 39 -1.59 11.30 5.82
C LEU A 39 -3.04 10.94 5.43
N GLY A 40 -3.21 10.24 4.31
CA GLY A 40 -4.53 9.79 3.87
C GLY A 40 -5.19 8.83 4.86
N LYS A 41 -4.43 7.88 5.42
CA LYS A 41 -4.91 6.97 6.45
C LYS A 41 -5.36 7.73 7.68
N GLU A 42 -4.53 8.62 8.21
CA GLU A 42 -4.83 9.42 9.40
C GLU A 42 -6.14 10.21 9.22
N ILE A 43 -6.27 10.93 8.09
CA ILE A 43 -7.47 11.72 7.80
C ILE A 43 -8.71 10.83 7.72
N VAL A 44 -8.63 9.70 7.02
CA VAL A 44 -9.76 8.77 6.88
C VAL A 44 -10.10 8.09 8.21
N SER A 45 -9.12 7.69 9.01
CA SER A 45 -9.40 7.00 10.27
C SER A 45 -9.95 7.92 11.34
N GLU A 46 -9.46 9.16 11.42
CA GLU A 46 -9.73 10.05 12.55
C GLU A 46 -10.77 11.12 12.25
N LYS A 47 -10.76 11.70 11.04
CA LYS A 47 -11.53 12.91 10.72
C LYS A 47 -12.70 12.64 9.80
N ILE A 48 -12.43 12.03 8.64
CA ILE A 48 -13.36 11.86 7.51
C ILE A 48 -13.43 10.38 7.08
N PRO A 49 -13.94 9.48 7.94
CA PRO A 49 -14.11 8.08 7.59
C PRO A 49 -15.15 7.88 6.50
N LEU A 50 -14.89 6.94 5.60
CA LEU A 50 -15.79 6.53 4.52
C LEU A 50 -16.81 5.51 5.03
N ASN A 51 -18.01 5.48 4.44
CA ASN A 51 -19.00 4.46 4.80
C ASN A 51 -18.57 3.09 4.25
N ASN A 52 -19.10 2.02 4.84
CA ASN A 52 -18.93 0.64 4.35
C ASN A 52 -17.47 0.16 4.23
N CYS A 53 -16.56 0.73 5.01
CA CYS A 53 -15.19 0.24 5.09
C CYS A 53 -15.18 -1.18 5.67
N VAL A 54 -14.65 -2.15 4.93
CA VAL A 54 -14.69 -3.58 5.33
C VAL A 54 -13.67 -3.89 6.42
N TRP A 55 -12.59 -3.12 6.52
CA TRP A 55 -11.51 -3.31 7.48
C TRP A 55 -10.87 -1.98 7.87
N TYR A 56 -10.24 -1.91 9.04
CA TYR A 56 -9.57 -0.68 9.47
C TYR A 56 -8.40 -0.32 8.52
N PRO A 57 -8.21 0.97 8.15
CA PRO A 57 -7.13 1.39 7.28
C PRO A 57 -5.75 0.95 7.80
N GLY A 58 -5.06 0.12 7.01
CA GLY A 58 -3.78 -0.46 7.37
C GLY A 58 -2.87 -0.64 6.15
N GLY A 59 -1.98 -1.62 6.22
CA GLY A 59 -1.02 -1.92 5.15
C GLY A 59 0.16 -0.95 5.08
N SER A 60 1.13 -1.26 4.23
CA SER A 60 2.32 -0.43 4.00
C SER A 60 2.78 -0.57 2.56
N MET A 61 3.51 0.42 2.05
CA MET A 61 4.26 0.25 0.81
C MET A 61 5.32 -0.84 0.99
N LYS A 62 5.55 -1.62 -0.06
CA LYS A 62 6.55 -2.70 -0.08
C LYS A 62 7.62 -2.37 -1.12
N ARG A 63 8.89 -2.54 -0.74
CA ARG A 63 10.04 -2.30 -1.64
C ARG A 63 10.30 -3.45 -2.61
N SER A 64 9.82 -4.65 -2.29
CA SER A 64 10.02 -5.85 -3.12
C SER A 64 8.71 -6.29 -3.73
N LYS A 65 8.72 -6.51 -5.05
CA LYS A 65 7.58 -7.06 -5.80
C LYS A 65 7.19 -8.45 -5.31
N LEU A 66 8.17 -9.30 -4.99
CA LEU A 66 7.91 -10.63 -4.43
C LEU A 66 7.18 -10.53 -3.08
N LEU A 67 7.67 -9.68 -2.18
CA LEU A 67 7.03 -9.48 -0.88
C LEU A 67 5.61 -8.91 -1.04
N HIS A 68 5.42 -7.99 -1.98
CA HIS A 68 4.09 -7.46 -2.31
C HIS A 68 3.15 -8.59 -2.77
N GLN A 69 3.58 -9.45 -3.71
CA GLN A 69 2.77 -10.56 -4.21
C GLN A 69 2.43 -11.59 -3.12
N ILE A 70 3.38 -11.90 -2.23
CA ILE A 70 3.12 -12.74 -1.06
C ILE A 70 2.03 -12.11 -0.19
N CYS A 71 2.16 -10.81 0.13
CA CYS A 71 1.13 -10.11 0.90
C CYS A 71 -0.23 -10.09 0.19
N VAL A 72 -0.28 -9.92 -1.14
CA VAL A 72 -1.53 -9.96 -1.91
C VAL A 72 -2.20 -11.32 -1.81
N ILE A 73 -1.45 -12.42 -1.93
CA ILE A 73 -2.00 -13.76 -1.79
C ILE A 73 -2.59 -13.98 -0.40
N PHE A 74 -1.83 -13.69 0.66
CA PHE A 74 -2.24 -13.99 2.04
C PHE A 74 -3.28 -13.04 2.62
N PHE A 75 -3.21 -11.74 2.31
CA PHE A 75 -4.07 -10.73 2.93
C PHE A 75 -5.18 -10.20 2.03
N HIS A 76 -5.17 -10.52 0.73
CA HIS A 76 -6.21 -10.11 -0.20
C HIS A 76 -6.93 -11.30 -0.84
N MET A 77 -6.21 -12.20 -1.51
CA MET A 77 -6.83 -13.27 -2.31
C MET A 77 -7.40 -14.40 -1.45
N ILE A 78 -6.62 -14.97 -0.53
CA ILE A 78 -7.10 -16.05 0.36
C ILE A 78 -8.34 -15.60 1.17
N PRO A 79 -8.32 -14.42 1.85
CA PRO A 79 -9.50 -13.93 2.56
C PRO A 79 -10.68 -13.66 1.63
N ALA A 80 -10.46 -13.12 0.42
CA ALA A 80 -11.53 -12.88 -0.54
C ALA A 80 -12.23 -14.18 -0.97
N TYR A 81 -11.47 -15.23 -1.32
CA TYR A 81 -12.05 -16.53 -1.66
C TYR A 81 -12.81 -17.17 -0.50
N PHE A 82 -12.24 -17.09 0.71
CA PHE A 82 -12.89 -17.61 1.92
C PHE A 82 -14.24 -16.92 2.17
N LEU A 83 -14.26 -15.58 2.17
CA LEU A 83 -15.46 -14.81 2.41
C LEU A 83 -16.49 -14.94 1.27
N ASP A 84 -16.06 -14.95 0.01
CA ASP A 84 -16.96 -15.17 -1.13
C ASP A 84 -17.60 -16.56 -1.09
N THR A 85 -16.88 -17.58 -0.60
CA THR A 85 -17.43 -18.92 -0.36
C THR A 85 -18.54 -18.87 0.70
N ILE A 86 -18.32 -18.18 1.81
CA ILE A 86 -19.35 -18.02 2.87
C ILE A 86 -20.57 -17.25 2.33
N ILE A 87 -20.35 -16.17 1.58
CA ILE A 87 -21.41 -15.38 0.95
C ILE A 87 -22.23 -16.25 0.00
N PHE A 88 -21.56 -17.05 -0.83
CA PHE A 88 -22.19 -18.00 -1.75
C PHE A 88 -23.01 -19.06 -1.02
N LEU A 89 -22.44 -19.69 0.02
CA LEU A 89 -23.14 -20.69 0.84
C LEU A 89 -24.34 -20.10 1.59
N SER A 90 -24.32 -18.80 1.88
CA SER A 90 -25.44 -18.06 2.47
C SER A 90 -26.51 -17.67 1.44
N GLY A 91 -26.40 -18.13 0.19
CA GLY A 91 -27.34 -17.83 -0.91
C GLY A 91 -27.15 -16.44 -1.54
N ASN A 92 -26.10 -15.71 -1.17
CA ASN A 92 -25.81 -14.38 -1.69
C ASN A 92 -24.78 -14.43 -2.82
N LYS A 93 -24.75 -13.38 -3.65
CA LYS A 93 -23.81 -13.30 -4.77
C LYS A 93 -22.41 -12.90 -4.29
N PRO A 94 -21.34 -13.68 -4.57
CA PRO A 94 -19.97 -13.31 -4.23
C PRO A 94 -19.48 -12.06 -4.99
N VAL A 95 -18.65 -11.25 -4.33
CA VAL A 95 -18.21 -9.93 -4.84
C VAL A 95 -16.72 -9.68 -4.65
N LEU A 96 -16.11 -10.22 -3.59
CA LEU A 96 -14.77 -9.84 -3.14
C LEU A 96 -13.69 -10.21 -4.15
N CYS A 97 -13.73 -11.40 -4.75
CA CYS A 97 -12.74 -11.80 -5.76
C CYS A 97 -12.79 -10.88 -6.99
N ARG A 98 -13.99 -10.46 -7.43
CA ARG A 98 -14.15 -9.52 -8.54
C ARG A 98 -13.62 -8.12 -8.20
N VAL A 99 -13.77 -7.70 -6.94
CA VAL A 99 -13.19 -6.44 -6.46
C VAL A 99 -11.66 -6.51 -6.46
N GLN A 100 -11.08 -7.59 -5.96
CA GLN A 100 -9.62 -7.79 -5.96
C GLN A 100 -9.05 -7.83 -7.38
N GLU A 101 -9.73 -8.48 -8.32
CA GLU A 101 -9.30 -8.48 -9.73
C GLU A 101 -9.26 -7.06 -10.34
N ARG A 102 -10.27 -6.22 -10.03
CA ARG A 102 -10.29 -4.81 -10.48
C ARG A 102 -9.17 -4.00 -9.85
N ILE A 103 -8.90 -4.21 -8.57
CA ILE A 103 -7.80 -3.56 -7.86
C ILE A 103 -6.45 -3.94 -8.49
N ASN A 104 -6.23 -5.23 -8.76
CA ASN A 104 -4.99 -5.72 -9.38
C ASN A 104 -4.79 -5.13 -10.79
N LYS A 105 -5.83 -5.11 -11.63
CA LYS A 105 -5.76 -4.47 -12.96
C LYS A 105 -5.42 -2.97 -12.85
N GLY A 106 -5.99 -2.28 -11.86
CA GLY A 106 -5.62 -0.90 -11.56
C GLY A 106 -4.14 -0.77 -11.22
N PHE A 107 -3.63 -1.62 -10.33
CA PHE A 107 -2.21 -1.61 -9.96
C PHE A 107 -1.29 -1.90 -11.14
N GLU A 108 -1.62 -2.82 -12.04
CA GLU A 108 -0.81 -3.09 -13.24
C GLU A 108 -0.62 -1.84 -14.11
N VAL A 109 -1.66 -1.01 -14.23
CA VAL A 109 -1.58 0.27 -14.96
C VAL A 109 -0.76 1.30 -14.20
N PHE A 110 -0.94 1.41 -12.88
CA PHE A 110 -0.26 2.42 -12.06
C PHE A 110 1.19 2.07 -11.73
N GLU A 111 1.59 0.79 -11.75
CA GLU A 111 2.90 0.32 -11.29
C GLU A 111 4.05 1.06 -11.96
N TYR A 112 3.96 1.26 -13.28
CA TYR A 112 4.98 1.98 -14.05
C TYR A 112 5.09 3.45 -13.62
N TYR A 113 3.97 4.13 -13.44
CA TYR A 113 3.98 5.57 -13.12
C TYR A 113 4.34 5.83 -11.66
N ALA A 114 3.89 4.98 -10.74
CA ALA A 114 4.08 5.17 -9.30
C ALA A 114 5.50 4.82 -8.83
N ASN A 115 6.16 3.83 -9.47
CA ASN A 115 7.49 3.36 -9.04
C ASN A 115 8.65 4.08 -9.72
N ASN A 116 8.41 4.82 -10.80
CA ASN A 116 9.43 5.64 -11.45
C ASN A 116 9.37 7.08 -10.92
N GLN A 117 10.54 7.71 -10.80
CA GLN A 117 10.63 9.13 -10.50
C GLN A 117 10.57 9.92 -11.80
N TRP A 118 9.70 10.92 -11.83
CA TRP A 118 9.48 11.76 -13.00
C TRP A 118 9.86 13.20 -12.68
N GLU A 119 10.99 13.62 -13.22
CA GLU A 119 11.45 14.99 -13.11
C GLU A 119 11.03 15.78 -14.34
N PHE A 120 10.28 16.85 -14.13
CA PHE A 120 9.84 17.77 -15.18
C PHE A 120 10.45 19.13 -14.90
N LYS A 121 11.19 19.67 -15.88
CA LYS A 121 11.75 21.02 -15.79
C LYS A 121 10.62 22.05 -15.87
N ASN A 122 10.47 22.86 -14.82
CA ASN A 122 9.44 23.90 -14.69
C ASN A 122 10.04 25.32 -14.60
N GLU A 123 11.29 25.51 -15.06
CA GLU A 123 12.03 26.77 -15.00
C GLU A 123 11.26 27.98 -15.57
N HIS A 124 10.57 27.80 -16.70
CA HIS A 124 9.78 28.88 -17.31
C HIS A 124 8.67 29.38 -16.40
N VAL A 125 7.97 28.47 -15.71
CA VAL A 125 6.89 28.86 -14.80
C VAL A 125 7.45 29.65 -13.64
N HIS A 126 8.60 29.27 -13.09
CA HIS A 126 9.28 30.04 -12.04
C HIS A 126 9.68 31.44 -12.49
N LEU A 127 10.14 31.61 -13.74
CA LEU A 127 10.41 32.93 -14.30
C LEU A 127 9.14 33.77 -14.44
N LEU A 128 8.05 33.17 -14.96
CA LEU A 128 6.77 33.84 -15.15
C LEU A 128 6.17 34.29 -13.82
N ARG A 129 6.27 33.46 -12.77
CA ARG A 129 5.84 33.81 -11.41
C ARG A 129 6.51 35.07 -10.88
N LYS A 130 7.79 35.29 -11.19
CA LYS A 130 8.55 36.48 -10.75
C LYS A 130 8.12 37.77 -11.46
N VAL A 131 7.76 37.69 -12.75
CA VAL A 131 7.39 38.87 -13.54
C VAL A 131 5.93 39.28 -13.42
N MET A 132 5.05 38.37 -12.96
CA MET A 132 3.65 38.69 -12.73
C MET A 132 3.47 39.76 -11.65
N ASN A 133 2.43 40.59 -11.80
CA ASN A 133 1.99 41.52 -10.77
C ASN A 133 1.04 40.83 -9.76
N LYS A 134 0.62 41.55 -8.72
CA LYS A 134 -0.25 41.00 -7.66
C LYS A 134 -1.62 40.53 -8.18
N ARG A 135 -2.20 41.26 -9.14
CA ARG A 135 -3.50 40.93 -9.73
C ARG A 135 -3.41 39.65 -10.57
N GLU A 136 -2.39 39.56 -11.42
CA GLU A 136 -2.14 38.39 -12.28
C GLU A 136 -1.88 37.12 -11.46
N ARG A 137 -1.07 37.22 -10.39
CA ARG A 137 -0.87 36.08 -9.46
C ARG A 137 -2.19 35.59 -8.86
N PHE A 138 -3.04 36.52 -8.43
CA PHE A 138 -4.35 36.18 -7.86
C PHE A 138 -5.32 35.56 -8.88
N GLU A 139 -5.37 36.09 -10.10
CA GLU A 139 -6.28 35.62 -11.15
C GLU A 139 -5.83 34.28 -11.76
N TYR A 140 -4.54 34.13 -12.06
CA TYR A 140 -4.03 32.95 -12.77
C TYR A 140 -3.71 31.77 -11.84
N LYS A 141 -3.50 32.01 -10.54
CA LYS A 141 -3.24 30.98 -9.51
C LYS A 141 -2.25 29.94 -9.99
N VAL A 142 -1.04 30.40 -10.29
CA VAL A 142 0.06 29.58 -10.80
C VAL A 142 1.03 29.24 -9.68
N ASP A 143 1.02 30.00 -8.59
CA ASP A 143 1.83 29.75 -7.40
C ASP A 143 1.21 28.64 -6.54
N GLY A 144 2.03 27.95 -5.75
CA GLY A 144 1.55 27.04 -4.70
C GLY A 144 2.40 27.11 -3.43
N GLU A 145 3.10 28.21 -3.21
CA GLU A 145 3.99 28.42 -2.06
C GLU A 145 3.27 28.27 -0.71
N ASP A 146 1.95 28.43 -0.69
CA ASP A 146 1.07 28.35 0.48
C ASP A 146 0.27 27.04 0.56
N MET A 147 0.69 25.98 -0.14
CA MET A 147 -0.04 24.71 -0.14
C MET A 147 0.03 24.00 1.23
N ASP A 148 -1.10 23.93 1.91
CA ASP A 148 -1.31 23.05 3.06
C ASP A 148 -1.71 21.65 2.56
N LEU A 149 -0.73 20.73 2.56
CA LEU A 149 -0.91 19.36 2.12
C LEU A 149 -2.04 18.64 2.88
N ARG A 150 -2.13 18.84 4.19
CA ARG A 150 -3.16 18.18 5.01
C ARG A 150 -4.54 18.67 4.62
N LYS A 151 -4.73 19.98 4.56
CA LYS A 151 -6.01 20.58 4.16
C LYS A 151 -6.42 20.16 2.75
N TYR A 152 -5.46 20.14 1.81
CA TYR A 152 -5.69 19.65 0.46
C TYR A 152 -6.23 18.21 0.44
N PHE A 153 -5.58 17.29 1.18
CA PHE A 153 -6.04 15.91 1.27
C PHE A 153 -7.40 15.76 1.97
N GLU A 154 -7.67 16.56 3.01
CA GLU A 154 -8.98 16.60 3.67
C GLU A 154 -10.08 17.01 2.68
N ASP A 155 -9.86 18.07 1.90
CA ASP A 155 -10.79 18.55 0.89
C ASP A 155 -10.98 17.52 -0.23
N CYS A 156 -9.92 16.82 -0.65
CA CYS A 156 -10.01 15.73 -1.62
C CYS A 156 -10.84 14.53 -1.10
N ILE A 157 -10.62 14.13 0.16
CA ILE A 157 -11.36 13.01 0.77
C ILE A 157 -12.83 13.39 0.98
N LEU A 158 -13.10 14.62 1.43
CA LEU A 158 -14.47 15.14 1.56
C LEU A 158 -15.17 15.19 0.20
N SER A 159 -14.47 15.65 -0.84
CA SER A 159 -14.99 15.70 -2.21
C SER A 159 -15.26 14.30 -2.75
N THR A 160 -14.37 13.34 -2.48
CA THR A 160 -14.56 11.92 -2.84
C THR A 160 -15.81 11.36 -2.16
N ARG A 161 -15.98 11.64 -0.86
CA ARG A 161 -17.15 11.25 -0.09
C ARG A 161 -18.44 11.77 -0.74
N LEU A 162 -18.51 13.06 -1.02
CA LEU A 162 -19.73 13.70 -1.53
C LEU A 162 -20.01 13.37 -3.01
N TYR A 163 -19.00 13.46 -3.87
CA TYR A 163 -19.19 13.43 -5.32
C TYR A 163 -18.98 12.06 -5.95
N ILE A 164 -18.09 11.23 -5.40
CA ILE A 164 -17.79 9.90 -5.95
C ILE A 164 -18.61 8.83 -5.24
N LEU A 165 -18.53 8.80 -3.91
CA LEU A 165 -19.22 7.80 -3.08
C LEU A 165 -20.67 8.16 -2.77
N LYS A 166 -21.09 9.40 -3.04
CA LYS A 166 -22.45 9.90 -2.81
C LYS A 166 -22.88 9.79 -1.34
N GLU A 167 -21.92 9.96 -0.43
CA GLU A 167 -22.14 9.89 1.02
C GLU A 167 -22.37 11.32 1.56
N MET A 168 -23.57 11.57 2.08
CA MET A 168 -23.97 12.88 2.57
C MET A 168 -23.29 13.24 3.90
N PRO A 169 -23.13 14.53 4.24
CA PRO A 169 -22.42 14.95 5.47
C PRO A 169 -23.04 14.45 6.78
N ASP A 170 -24.36 14.25 6.78
CA ASP A 170 -25.14 13.69 7.90
C ASP A 170 -24.79 12.23 8.23
N THR A 171 -24.22 11.47 7.28
CA THR A 171 -23.78 10.09 7.50
C THR A 171 -22.42 10.00 8.20
N LEU A 172 -21.70 11.12 8.37
CA LEU A 172 -20.36 11.15 8.95
C LEU A 172 -20.28 10.61 10.40
N PRO A 173 -21.22 10.91 11.32
CA PRO A 173 -21.21 10.34 12.66
C PRO A 173 -21.34 8.81 12.65
N ALA A 174 -22.16 8.26 11.75
CA ALA A 174 -22.30 6.81 11.59
C ALA A 174 -21.00 6.18 11.07
N ALA A 175 -20.36 6.83 10.08
CA ALA A 175 -19.06 6.42 9.57
C ALA A 175 -17.97 6.36 10.66
N ARG A 176 -17.93 7.36 11.55
CA ARG A 176 -17.01 7.40 12.70
C ARG A 176 -17.24 6.28 13.69
N ARG A 177 -18.51 5.95 13.97
CA ARG A 177 -18.84 4.80 14.83
C ARG A 177 -18.37 3.49 14.21
N HIS A 178 -18.64 3.30 12.92
CA HIS A 178 -18.21 2.12 12.17
C HIS A 178 -16.68 1.99 12.14
N MET A 179 -15.97 3.09 11.87
CA MET A 179 -14.50 3.11 11.88
C MET A 179 -13.91 2.70 13.23
N ARG A 180 -14.52 3.15 14.34
CA ARG A 180 -14.12 2.74 15.70
C ARG A 180 -14.37 1.25 15.96
N MET A 181 -15.46 0.68 15.43
CA MET A 181 -15.69 -0.77 15.50
C MET A 181 -14.62 -1.52 14.72
N MET A 182 -14.33 -1.09 13.49
CA MET A 182 -13.30 -1.70 12.65
C MET A 182 -11.91 -1.64 13.28
N TYR A 183 -11.58 -0.56 14.02
CA TYR A 183 -10.35 -0.48 14.79
C TYR A 183 -10.22 -1.63 15.80
N TRP A 184 -11.26 -1.86 16.62
CA TRP A 184 -11.24 -2.95 17.59
C TRP A 184 -11.24 -4.33 16.93
N VAL A 185 -11.97 -4.50 15.81
CA VAL A 185 -11.93 -5.73 15.01
C VAL A 185 -10.50 -6.01 14.54
N ASP A 186 -9.80 -5.00 14.00
CA ASP A 186 -8.43 -5.14 13.53
C ASP A 186 -7.45 -5.46 14.68
N VAL A 187 -7.58 -4.78 15.82
CA VAL A 187 -6.76 -5.06 17.02
C VAL A 187 -6.98 -6.49 17.51
N ILE A 188 -8.23 -6.92 17.67
CA ILE A 188 -8.56 -8.28 18.14
C ILE A 188 -8.09 -9.32 17.13
N ALA A 189 -8.30 -9.11 15.84
CA ALA A 189 -7.85 -10.01 14.79
C ALA A 189 -6.32 -10.18 14.79
N LYS A 190 -5.56 -9.09 14.95
CA LYS A 190 -4.10 -9.14 15.08
C LYS A 190 -3.68 -9.91 16.33
N LEU A 191 -4.31 -9.64 17.48
CA LEU A 191 -4.02 -10.37 18.72
C LEU A 191 -4.29 -11.88 18.57
N LEU A 192 -5.44 -12.26 17.99
CA LEU A 192 -5.78 -13.65 17.71
C LEU A 192 -4.80 -14.29 16.72
N PHE A 193 -4.40 -13.57 15.69
CA PHE A 193 -3.40 -14.04 14.71
C PHE A 193 -2.05 -14.31 15.38
N PHE A 194 -1.53 -13.38 16.18
CA PHE A 194 -0.28 -13.56 16.90
C PHE A 194 -0.38 -14.66 17.97
N ALA A 195 -1.50 -14.77 18.67
CA ALA A 195 -1.75 -15.86 19.62
C ALA A 195 -1.79 -17.22 18.92
N LEU A 196 -2.44 -17.32 17.75
CA LEU A 196 -2.46 -18.54 16.93
C LEU A 196 -1.06 -18.90 16.42
N MET A 197 -0.28 -17.91 15.97
CA MET A 197 1.11 -18.13 15.56
C MET A 197 1.96 -18.64 16.72
N PHE A 198 1.83 -18.04 17.90
CA PHE A 198 2.55 -18.46 19.10
C PHE A 198 2.17 -19.88 19.53
N TRP A 199 0.87 -20.18 19.55
CA TRP A 199 0.37 -21.52 19.84
C TRP A 199 0.89 -22.54 18.83
N CYS A 200 0.80 -22.25 17.52
CA CYS A 200 1.32 -23.12 16.47
C CYS A 200 2.81 -23.40 16.66
N PHE A 201 3.61 -22.36 16.91
CA PHE A 201 5.03 -22.49 17.19
C PHE A 201 5.29 -23.41 18.39
N THR A 202 4.62 -23.18 19.53
CA THR A 202 4.78 -24.03 20.73
C THR A 202 4.31 -25.47 20.53
N SER A 203 3.27 -25.69 19.72
CA SER A 203 2.78 -27.04 19.42
C SER A 203 3.72 -27.81 18.49
N TRP A 204 4.47 -27.11 17.64
CA TRP A 204 5.42 -27.71 16.70
C TRP A 204 6.80 -27.95 17.32
N THR A 205 7.17 -27.29 18.42
CA THR A 205 8.48 -27.51 19.05
C THR A 205 8.69 -28.98 19.49
N GLY A 206 7.68 -29.62 20.09
CA GLY A 206 7.76 -31.03 20.51
C GLY A 206 8.01 -31.99 19.33
N PRO A 207 7.15 -32.01 18.29
CA PRO A 207 7.36 -32.81 17.08
C PRO A 207 8.66 -32.51 16.36
N LEU A 208 9.09 -31.24 16.29
CA LEU A 208 10.36 -30.86 15.66
C LEU A 208 11.56 -31.44 16.43
N ILE A 209 11.54 -31.38 17.76
CA ILE A 209 12.58 -32.00 18.60
C ILE A 209 12.62 -33.52 18.39
N ALA A 210 11.46 -34.17 18.26
CA ALA A 210 11.37 -35.61 17.99
C ALA A 210 11.90 -36.00 16.59
N ILE A 211 11.61 -35.21 15.56
CA ILE A 211 12.13 -35.45 14.20
C ILE A 211 13.65 -35.26 14.17
N VAL A 212 14.17 -34.22 14.82
CA VAL A 212 15.62 -33.97 14.91
C VAL A 212 16.33 -35.08 15.68
N SER A 213 15.76 -35.56 16.78
CA SER A 213 16.37 -36.66 17.55
C SER A 213 16.35 -37.98 16.79
N GLN A 214 15.26 -38.28 16.06
CA GLN A 214 15.20 -39.45 15.18
C GLN A 214 16.20 -39.36 14.02
N PHE A 215 16.34 -38.20 13.40
CA PHE A 215 17.33 -37.98 12.35
C PHE A 215 18.76 -38.11 12.88
N PHE A 216 19.05 -37.57 14.07
CA PHE A 216 20.34 -37.72 14.71
C PHE A 216 20.66 -39.18 15.05
N ASN A 217 19.69 -39.92 15.61
CA ASN A 217 19.84 -41.35 15.89
C ASN A 217 20.03 -42.19 14.62
N LEU A 218 19.38 -41.81 13.52
CA LEU A 218 19.59 -42.46 12.22
C LEU A 218 21.01 -42.21 11.70
N LEU A 219 21.49 -40.96 11.76
CA LEU A 219 22.85 -40.60 11.37
C LEU A 219 23.90 -41.36 12.20
N THR A 220 23.74 -41.38 13.53
CA THR A 220 24.68 -42.13 14.39
C THR A 220 24.67 -43.63 14.06
N SER A 221 23.50 -44.21 13.78
CA SER A 221 23.39 -45.63 13.40
C SER A 221 24.09 -45.96 12.08
N LEU A 222 24.01 -45.07 11.09
CA LEU A 222 24.68 -45.21 9.79
C LEU A 222 26.20 -45.16 9.96
N PHE A 223 26.71 -44.17 10.69
CA PHE A 223 28.17 -44.06 10.94
C PHE A 223 28.71 -45.18 11.84
N SER A 224 27.92 -45.68 12.81
CA SER A 224 28.33 -46.84 13.62
C SER A 224 28.34 -48.15 12.83
N SER A 225 27.40 -48.32 11.89
CA SER A 225 27.36 -49.48 10.99
C SER A 225 28.56 -49.50 10.05
N GLU A 226 28.95 -48.34 9.52
CA GLU A 226 30.08 -48.19 8.60
C GLU A 226 31.42 -48.50 9.29
N TYR A 227 31.56 -48.10 10.56
CA TYR A 227 32.74 -48.40 11.39
C TYR A 227 32.87 -49.91 11.67
N SER A 228 31.77 -50.59 11.98
CA SER A 228 31.76 -52.03 12.24
C SER A 228 32.06 -52.87 10.99
N THR A 229 31.57 -52.45 9.81
CA THR A 229 31.91 -53.13 8.55
C THR A 229 33.36 -52.94 8.11
N ASN A 230 33.99 -51.82 8.48
CA ASN A 230 35.41 -51.59 8.20
C ASN A 230 36.33 -52.33 9.18
N SER A 231 35.96 -52.48 10.46
CA SER A 231 36.75 -53.28 11.41
C SER A 231 36.79 -54.76 11.04
N ASP A 232 35.67 -55.31 10.56
CA ASP A 232 35.58 -56.72 10.17
C ASP A 232 36.33 -57.00 8.86
N ASN A 233 36.31 -56.06 7.91
CA ASN A 233 37.06 -56.18 6.64
C ASN A 233 38.58 -56.00 6.80
N VAL A 234 39.04 -55.26 7.82
CA VAL A 234 40.48 -55.17 8.15
C VAL A 234 40.95 -56.48 8.80
N SER A 235 40.15 -57.08 9.69
CA SER A 235 40.52 -58.35 10.34
C SER A 235 40.58 -59.55 9.38
N ILE A 236 39.87 -59.54 8.25
CA ILE A 236 39.87 -60.63 7.27
C ILE A 236 41.03 -60.54 6.26
N LYS A 237 41.68 -59.38 6.11
CA LYS A 237 42.84 -59.20 5.22
C LYS A 237 44.19 -59.52 5.87
N ASP A 238 44.22 -59.70 7.19
CA ASP A 238 45.44 -60.01 7.97
C ASP A 238 45.56 -61.51 8.36
N LEU A 239 44.89 -62.41 7.62
CA LEU A 239 45.01 -63.87 7.73
C LEU A 239 45.52 -64.51 6.44
#